data_AF-A0A522E4L8-F1
#
_entry.id   AF-A0A522E4L8-F1
#
_cell.length_a   1.000
_cell.length_b   1.000
_cell.length_c   1.000
_cell.angle_alpha   90.00
_cell.angle_beta   90.00
_cell.angle_gamma   90.00
#
_symmetry.space_group_name_H-M   'P 1'
#
loop_
_entity.id
_entity.type
_entity.pdbx_description
1 polymer ?
#
loop_
_entity_poly.entity_id
_entity_poly.type
_entity_poly.pdbx_seq_one_letter_code
_entity_poly.pdbx_strand_id
1 'polypeptide(L)'
;METPQITIYGFGYVGKTLWQFLKEHYALQVFDPGVKNLAVKNNREELVDTPYAVICVPTPPQKDGSCDISIVEETVKKSNHEFYLIKSTVAPGTTARLVKETGKKIAFSPEYLGEGKYEIPFWKDLPHPTNMKLHQFHIFGGERETTRKWLEIWQKVSGWGPTYAQKLTVPLPNWQNTWKTPS
;
A
#
# COMPACT_ATOMS: atom_id res chain seq x y z
N MET A 1 22.13 2.73 -14.92
CA MET A 1 20.71 2.83 -14.50
C MET A 1 20.71 3.33 -13.08
N GLU A 2 19.78 4.22 -12.73
CA GLU A 2 19.65 4.71 -11.35
C GLU A 2 19.27 3.54 -10.42
N THR A 3 19.91 3.43 -9.25
CA THR A 3 19.62 2.38 -8.27
C THR A 3 18.20 2.57 -7.75
N PRO A 4 17.34 1.53 -7.73
CA PRO A 4 15.98 1.66 -7.23
C PRO A 4 15.97 2.07 -5.76
N GLN A 5 14.99 2.90 -5.42
CA GLN A 5 14.80 3.44 -4.07
C GLN A 5 13.64 2.76 -3.34
N ILE A 6 12.69 2.19 -4.09
CA ILE A 6 11.47 1.58 -3.55
C ILE A 6 11.27 0.20 -4.18
N THR A 7 11.08 -0.81 -3.34
CA THR A 7 10.61 -2.14 -3.76
C THR A 7 9.10 -2.24 -3.60
N ILE A 8 8.39 -2.59 -4.68
CA ILE A 8 6.96 -2.92 -4.63
C ILE A 8 6.81 -4.44 -4.61
N TYR A 9 6.26 -4.98 -3.52
CA TYR A 9 5.93 -6.39 -3.38
C TYR A 9 4.47 -6.63 -3.79
N GLY A 10 4.26 -7.44 -4.82
CA GLY A 10 2.95 -7.70 -5.42
C GLY A 10 2.65 -6.72 -6.53
N PHE A 11 2.41 -7.24 -7.74
CA PHE A 11 2.14 -6.50 -8.96
C PHE A 11 0.75 -6.80 -9.54
N GLY A 12 -0.22 -6.97 -8.62
CA GLY A 12 -1.65 -6.98 -8.92
C GLY A 12 -2.19 -5.58 -9.20
N TYR A 13 -3.50 -5.39 -9.04
CA TYR A 13 -4.18 -4.12 -9.35
C TYR A 13 -3.59 -2.91 -8.59
N VAL A 14 -3.45 -3.04 -7.27
CA VAL A 14 -2.87 -2.00 -6.40
C VAL A 14 -1.40 -1.76 -6.75
N GLY A 15 -0.59 -2.82 -6.88
CA GLY A 15 0.84 -2.72 -7.19
C GLY A 15 1.12 -2.02 -8.52
N LYS A 16 0.34 -2.33 -9.58
CA LYS A 16 0.42 -1.66 -10.88
C LYS A 16 0.07 -0.18 -10.80
N THR A 17 -1.00 0.15 -10.08
CA THR A 17 -1.43 1.54 -9.90
C THR A 17 -0.39 2.35 -9.12
N LEU A 18 0.18 1.75 -8.08
CA LEU A 18 1.24 2.35 -7.29
C LEU A 18 2.52 2.55 -8.11
N TRP A 19 2.89 1.60 -8.96
CA TRP A 19 4.03 1.75 -9.86
C TRP A 19 3.82 2.94 -10.81
N GLN A 20 2.64 3.05 -11.43
CA GLN A 20 2.30 4.21 -12.28
C GLN A 20 2.33 5.53 -11.52
N PHE A 21 1.92 5.52 -10.25
CA PHE A 21 1.93 6.69 -9.38
C PHE A 21 3.36 7.17 -9.07
N LEU A 22 4.27 6.25 -8.72
CA LEU A 22 5.61 6.59 -8.22
C LEU A 22 6.71 6.73 -9.30
N LYS A 23 6.57 6.06 -10.45
CA LYS A 23 7.68 5.86 -11.42
C LYS A 23 8.28 7.14 -12.01
N GLU A 24 7.53 8.24 -12.04
CA GLU A 24 8.02 9.53 -12.57
C GLU A 24 8.93 10.28 -11.58
N HIS A 25 8.94 9.87 -10.30
CA HIS A 25 9.66 10.58 -9.23
C HIS A 25 10.65 9.73 -8.44
N TYR A 26 10.61 8.40 -8.63
CA TYR A 26 11.41 7.42 -7.91
C TYR A 26 11.83 6.28 -8.84
N ALA A 27 13.06 5.80 -8.70
CA ALA A 27 13.50 4.56 -9.30
C ALA A 27 12.87 3.37 -8.55
N LEU A 28 12.18 2.49 -9.27
CA LEU A 28 11.39 1.40 -8.70
C LEU A 28 11.93 0.03 -9.13
N GLN A 29 11.88 -0.93 -8.22
CA GLN A 29 11.90 -2.34 -8.58
C GLN A 29 10.63 -3.03 -8.09
N VAL A 30 10.20 -4.06 -8.80
CA VAL A 30 8.96 -4.78 -8.51
C VAL A 30 9.28 -6.25 -8.30
N PHE A 31 8.77 -6.83 -7.23
CA PHE A 31 8.83 -8.25 -6.95
C PHE A 31 7.43 -8.86 -6.99
N ASP A 32 7.21 -9.84 -7.85
CA ASP A 32 6.03 -10.69 -7.84
C ASP A 32 6.35 -12.05 -8.47
N PRO A 33 6.37 -13.15 -7.68
CA PRO A 33 6.70 -14.47 -8.21
C PRO A 33 5.65 -15.00 -9.20
N GLY A 34 4.41 -14.50 -9.14
CA GLY A 34 3.30 -14.92 -10.00
C GLY A 34 3.20 -14.17 -11.34
N VAL A 35 3.93 -13.07 -11.53
CA VAL A 35 3.84 -12.25 -12.76
C VAL A 35 5.02 -12.51 -13.68
N LYS A 36 4.77 -13.06 -14.86
CA LYS A 36 5.79 -13.27 -15.90
C LYS A 36 5.92 -12.02 -16.78
N ASN A 37 6.78 -11.09 -16.39
CA ASN A 37 7.10 -9.87 -17.14
C ASN A 37 8.58 -9.49 -16.93
N LEU A 38 9.29 -9.10 -17.99
CA LEU A 38 10.73 -8.75 -17.92
C LEU A 38 11.04 -7.60 -16.94
N ALA A 39 10.08 -6.71 -16.69
CA ALA A 39 10.22 -5.60 -15.74
C ALA A 39 9.92 -6.00 -14.28
N VAL A 40 9.52 -7.25 -14.02
CA VAL A 40 9.14 -7.75 -12.70
C VAL A 40 10.11 -8.86 -12.30
N LYS A 41 10.61 -8.79 -11.07
CA LYS A 41 11.49 -9.80 -10.48
C LYS A 41 10.64 -10.92 -9.90
N ASN A 42 10.94 -12.15 -10.29
CA ASN A 42 10.26 -13.34 -9.79
C ASN A 42 11.07 -14.06 -8.71
N ASN A 43 12.35 -13.71 -8.58
CA ASN A 43 13.24 -14.27 -7.57
C ASN A 43 13.81 -13.18 -6.65
N ARG A 44 13.88 -13.46 -5.34
CA ARG A 44 14.34 -12.51 -4.31
C ARG A 44 15.83 -12.20 -4.45
N GLU A 45 16.63 -13.16 -4.91
CA GLU A 45 18.06 -12.94 -5.13
C GLU A 45 18.36 -11.94 -6.26
N GLU A 46 17.37 -11.61 -7.09
CA GLU A 46 17.50 -10.57 -8.12
C GLU A 46 17.21 -9.16 -7.60
N LEU A 47 16.73 -9.03 -6.36
CA LEU A 47 16.43 -7.74 -5.75
C LEU A 47 17.72 -7.10 -5.27
N VAL A 48 17.83 -5.80 -5.53
CA VAL A 48 18.86 -4.98 -4.88
C VAL A 48 18.29 -4.38 -3.60
N ASP A 49 19.17 -4.00 -2.68
CA ASP A 49 18.74 -3.35 -1.44
C ASP A 49 18.12 -1.98 -1.72
N THR A 50 16.99 -1.72 -1.06
CA THR A 50 16.28 -0.44 -1.14
C THR A 50 15.85 0.02 0.26
N PRO A 51 15.84 1.32 0.53
CA PRO A 51 15.41 1.83 1.84
C PRO A 51 13.91 1.64 2.11
N TYR A 52 13.08 1.60 1.06
CA TYR A 52 11.62 1.60 1.18
C TYR A 52 11.00 0.36 0.54
N ALA A 53 10.00 -0.23 1.22
CA ALA A 53 9.17 -1.28 0.66
C ALA A 53 7.68 -0.97 0.79
N VAL A 54 6.94 -1.17 -0.31
CA VAL A 54 5.48 -1.12 -0.31
C VAL A 54 4.92 -2.51 -0.58
N ILE A 55 4.03 -2.97 0.29
CA ILE A 55 3.46 -4.31 0.27
C ILE A 55 2.02 -4.25 -0.23
N CYS A 56 1.82 -4.79 -1.44
CA CYS A 56 0.58 -4.83 -2.22
C CYS A 56 0.22 -6.27 -2.63
N VAL A 57 0.55 -7.24 -1.78
CA VAL A 57 0.31 -8.68 -2.00
C VAL A 57 -1.14 -9.08 -1.70
N PRO A 58 -1.64 -10.20 -2.25
CA PRO A 58 -2.99 -10.70 -1.97
C PRO A 58 -3.20 -11.04 -0.50
N THR A 59 -4.40 -10.75 0.00
CA THR A 59 -4.88 -11.11 1.35
C THR A 59 -6.29 -11.70 1.26
N PRO A 60 -6.42 -12.94 0.76
CA PRO A 60 -7.73 -13.51 0.47
C PRO A 60 -8.59 -13.61 1.75
N PRO A 61 -9.90 -13.36 1.65
CA PRO A 61 -10.80 -13.51 2.79
C PRO A 61 -10.92 -14.98 3.21
N GLN A 62 -11.02 -15.20 4.50
CA GLN A 62 -11.32 -16.49 5.10
C GLN A 62 -12.81 -16.64 5.37
N LYS A 63 -13.25 -17.88 5.64
CA LYS A 63 -14.67 -18.19 5.90
C LYS A 63 -15.23 -17.50 7.15
N ASP A 64 -14.37 -17.13 8.10
CA ASP A 64 -14.73 -16.46 9.35
C ASP A 64 -14.76 -14.92 9.24
N GLY A 65 -14.51 -14.36 8.04
CA GLY A 65 -14.46 -12.92 7.80
C GLY A 65 -13.10 -12.27 8.07
N SER A 66 -12.09 -13.03 8.52
CA SER A 66 -10.70 -12.56 8.58
C SER A 66 -10.03 -12.58 7.20
N CYS A 67 -8.82 -12.04 7.08
CA CYS A 67 -8.01 -12.16 5.87
C CYS A 67 -6.79 -13.03 6.16
N ASP A 68 -6.43 -13.92 5.23
CA ASP A 68 -5.13 -14.57 5.25
C ASP A 68 -4.05 -13.53 4.90
N ILE A 69 -3.16 -13.27 5.86
CA ILE A 69 -2.08 -12.29 5.74
C ILE A 69 -0.70 -12.94 5.65
N SER A 70 -0.62 -14.26 5.50
CA SER A 70 0.64 -15.02 5.49
C SER A 70 1.70 -14.44 4.54
N ILE A 71 1.29 -14.01 3.34
CA ILE A 71 2.20 -13.41 2.34
C ILE A 71 2.73 -12.05 2.82
N VAL A 72 1.91 -11.24 3.50
CA VAL A 72 2.33 -9.96 4.10
C VAL A 72 3.38 -10.23 5.17
N GLU A 73 3.10 -11.17 6.09
CA GLU A 73 4.02 -11.51 7.18
C GLU A 73 5.34 -12.04 6.67
N GLU A 74 5.31 -12.97 5.70
CA GLU A 74 6.49 -13.52 5.08
C GLU A 74 7.31 -12.43 4.39
N THR A 75 6.65 -11.55 3.64
CA THR A 75 7.31 -10.44 2.94
C THR A 75 8.01 -9.52 3.92
N VAL A 76 7.33 -9.09 4.99
CA VAL A 76 7.92 -8.26 6.04
C VAL A 76 9.07 -9.00 6.71
N LYS A 77 8.92 -10.26 7.09
CA LYS A 77 9.95 -11.00 7.86
C LYS A 77 11.20 -11.30 7.03
N LYS A 78 11.04 -11.69 5.75
CA LYS A 78 12.15 -12.15 4.88
C LYS A 78 12.83 -11.05 4.05
N SER A 79 12.29 -9.84 3.99
CA SER A 79 12.94 -8.69 3.32
C SER A 79 13.66 -7.80 4.33
N ASN A 80 14.60 -6.98 3.89
CA ASN A 80 15.28 -6.03 4.76
C ASN A 80 15.22 -4.62 4.15
N HIS A 81 14.34 -3.79 4.69
CA HIS A 81 14.16 -2.39 4.30
C HIS A 81 14.10 -1.53 5.56
N GLU A 82 14.44 -0.25 5.44
CA GLU A 82 14.38 0.66 6.58
C GLU A 82 12.92 1.00 6.92
N PHE A 83 12.08 1.25 5.91
CA PHE A 83 10.67 1.61 6.09
C PHE A 83 9.75 0.74 5.24
N TYR A 84 8.65 0.30 5.85
CA TYR A 84 7.62 -0.50 5.20
C TYR A 84 6.29 0.24 5.17
N LEU A 85 5.56 0.11 4.05
CA LEU A 85 4.17 0.52 3.92
C LEU A 85 3.31 -0.66 3.49
N ILE A 86 2.39 -1.07 4.34
CA ILE A 86 1.38 -2.06 4.00
C ILE A 86 0.21 -1.34 3.31
N LYS A 87 -0.06 -1.70 2.06
CA LYS A 87 -1.28 -1.29 1.33
C LYS A 87 -2.25 -2.46 1.08
N SER A 88 -1.79 -3.70 1.24
CA SER A 88 -2.66 -4.88 1.34
C SER A 88 -3.68 -4.74 2.47
N THR A 89 -4.86 -5.32 2.29
CA THR A 89 -5.91 -5.33 3.32
C THR A 89 -5.49 -6.15 4.51
N VAL A 90 -5.40 -5.53 5.69
CA VAL A 90 -5.07 -6.22 6.94
C VAL A 90 -6.04 -5.81 8.05
N ALA A 91 -6.29 -6.71 8.99
CA ALA A 91 -7.11 -6.40 10.16
C ALA A 91 -6.46 -5.30 11.04
N PRO A 92 -7.26 -4.47 11.73
CA PRO A 92 -6.75 -3.54 12.74
C PRO A 92 -5.83 -4.24 13.74
N GLY A 93 -4.75 -3.56 14.13
CA GLY A 93 -3.76 -4.13 15.05
C GLY A 93 -2.67 -4.99 14.38
N THR A 94 -2.86 -5.44 13.13
CA THR A 94 -1.84 -6.22 12.39
C THR A 94 -0.51 -5.48 12.30
N THR A 95 -0.52 -4.20 11.95
CA THR A 95 0.71 -3.38 11.85
C THR A 95 1.43 -3.28 13.19
N ALA A 96 0.71 -3.01 14.28
CA ALA A 96 1.30 -2.91 15.62
C ALA A 96 1.92 -4.23 16.08
N ARG A 97 1.24 -5.36 15.79
CA ARG A 97 1.78 -6.69 16.07
C ARG A 97 3.06 -6.96 15.28
N LEU A 98 3.08 -6.67 13.97
CA LEU A 98 4.26 -6.88 13.13
C LEU A 98 5.45 -6.01 13.56
N VAL A 99 5.21 -4.76 13.96
CA VAL A 99 6.25 -3.88 14.54
C VAL A 99 6.83 -4.53 15.79
N LYS A 100 5.97 -5.02 16.71
CA LYS A 100 6.41 -5.69 17.94
C LYS A 100 7.21 -6.97 17.67
N GLU A 101 6.78 -7.78 16.71
CA GLU A 101 7.43 -9.06 16.36
C GLU A 101 8.77 -8.87 15.65
N THR A 102 8.91 -7.85 14.82
CA THR A 102 10.05 -7.72 13.89
C THR A 102 11.00 -6.57 14.23
N GLY A 103 10.58 -5.62 15.07
CA GLY A 103 11.31 -4.38 15.34
C GLY A 103 11.38 -3.43 14.14
N LYS A 104 10.65 -3.70 13.05
CA LYS A 104 10.71 -2.92 11.81
C LYS A 104 9.82 -1.69 11.87
N LYS A 105 10.19 -0.65 11.12
CA LYS A 105 9.42 0.58 10.95
C LYS A 105 8.31 0.36 9.91
N ILE A 106 7.10 0.05 10.38
CA ILE A 106 5.98 -0.32 9.50
C ILE A 106 4.83 0.67 9.65
N ALA A 107 4.43 1.24 8.52
CA ALA A 107 3.19 1.99 8.38
C ALA A 107 2.15 1.17 7.60
N PHE A 108 0.89 1.55 7.74
CA PHE A 108 -0.23 1.04 6.97
C PHE A 108 -0.94 2.20 6.27
N SER A 109 -1.30 2.02 5.00
CA SER A 109 -2.15 2.98 4.30
C SER A 109 -3.23 2.18 3.58
N PRO A 110 -4.50 2.29 3.99
CA PRO A 110 -5.59 1.64 3.27
C PRO A 110 -5.55 2.01 1.80
N GLU A 111 -5.94 1.09 0.94
CA GLU A 111 -6.17 1.40 -0.47
C GLU A 111 -7.66 1.60 -0.71
N TYR A 112 -7.97 2.66 -1.45
CA TYR A 112 -9.34 3.04 -1.81
C TYR A 112 -9.60 2.87 -3.31
N LEU A 113 -8.67 2.24 -4.03
CA LEU A 113 -8.88 1.79 -5.41
C LEU A 113 -9.99 0.72 -5.42
N GLY A 114 -11.01 0.95 -6.24
CA GLY A 114 -12.09 -0.02 -6.49
C GLY A 114 -11.92 -0.72 -7.83
N GLU A 115 -12.46 -1.92 -7.95
CA GLU A 115 -12.55 -2.66 -9.23
C GLU A 115 -13.70 -2.18 -10.13
N GLY A 116 -14.63 -1.39 -9.57
CA GLY A 116 -15.80 -0.91 -10.29
C GLY A 116 -15.48 0.25 -11.25
N LYS A 117 -15.98 0.13 -12.49
CA LYS A 117 -16.11 1.26 -13.43
C LYS A 117 -17.24 2.20 -12.99
N TYR A 118 -17.17 2.74 -11.78
CA TYR A 118 -18.13 3.75 -11.35
C TYR A 118 -17.56 5.12 -11.74
N GLU A 119 -18.30 5.87 -12.56
CA GLU A 119 -17.99 7.27 -12.81
C GLU A 119 -18.13 8.02 -11.49
N ILE A 120 -17.02 8.59 -11.03
CA ILE A 120 -17.03 9.52 -9.90
C ILE A 120 -17.26 10.91 -10.49
N PRO A 121 -18.40 11.57 -10.20
CA PRO A 121 -18.57 12.94 -10.61
C PRO A 121 -17.46 13.81 -10.04
N PHE A 122 -16.86 14.70 -10.84
CA PHE A 122 -15.67 15.48 -10.44
C PHE A 122 -15.89 16.36 -9.20
N TRP A 123 -17.14 16.61 -8.80
CA TRP A 123 -17.55 17.38 -7.62
C TRP A 123 -17.76 16.54 -6.35
N LYS A 124 -17.61 15.21 -6.42
CA LYS A 124 -17.60 14.35 -5.24
C LYS A 124 -16.15 14.06 -4.86
N ASP A 125 -15.77 14.38 -3.63
CA ASP A 125 -14.45 14.13 -3.03
C ASP A 125 -14.20 12.63 -2.74
N LEU A 126 -14.41 11.78 -3.73
CA LEU A 126 -14.22 10.34 -3.67
C LEU A 126 -12.93 9.94 -4.41
N PRO A 127 -12.19 8.93 -3.92
CA PRO A 127 -10.94 8.50 -4.54
C PRO A 127 -11.19 7.89 -5.92
N HIS A 128 -10.50 8.38 -6.95
CA HIS A 128 -10.59 7.86 -8.31
C HIS A 128 -10.23 6.36 -8.35
N PRO A 129 -11.05 5.50 -8.98
CA PRO A 129 -10.93 4.04 -8.85
C PRO A 129 -9.63 3.48 -9.43
N THR A 130 -9.02 4.17 -10.41
CA THR A 130 -7.85 3.70 -11.18
C THR A 130 -6.64 4.66 -11.16
N ASN A 131 -6.75 5.85 -10.56
CA ASN A 131 -5.69 6.87 -10.64
C ASN A 131 -5.44 7.53 -9.28
N MET A 132 -4.37 7.10 -8.61
CA MET A 132 -3.98 7.62 -7.29
C MET A 132 -3.61 9.11 -7.31
N LYS A 133 -3.21 9.70 -8.45
CA LYS A 133 -2.90 11.14 -8.52
C LYS A 133 -4.14 12.02 -8.33
N LEU A 134 -5.33 11.46 -8.56
CA LEU A 134 -6.60 12.15 -8.39
C LEU A 134 -7.21 11.93 -6.99
N HIS A 135 -6.52 11.18 -6.12
CA HIS A 135 -6.98 11.02 -4.74
C HIS A 135 -6.77 12.31 -3.97
N GLN A 136 -7.85 12.82 -3.38
CA GLN A 136 -7.81 14.06 -2.61
C GLN A 136 -7.40 13.86 -1.14
N PHE A 137 -7.22 12.61 -0.70
CA PHE A 137 -6.70 12.33 0.63
C PHE A 137 -5.87 11.05 0.66
N HIS A 138 -4.90 11.00 1.59
CA HIS A 138 -4.12 9.82 1.91
C HIS A 138 -4.00 9.67 3.43
N ILE A 139 -4.21 8.44 3.92
CA ILE A 139 -4.10 8.13 5.35
C ILE A 139 -2.91 7.21 5.57
N PHE A 140 -2.09 7.53 6.58
CA PHE A 140 -0.98 6.73 7.05
C PHE A 140 -1.16 6.39 8.53
N GLY A 141 -1.16 5.10 8.83
CA GLY A 141 -1.27 4.48 10.13
C GLY A 141 0.07 3.99 10.64
N GLY A 142 0.41 4.26 11.90
CA GLY A 142 1.61 3.74 12.55
C GLY A 142 2.38 4.81 13.32
N GLU A 143 3.64 4.51 13.62
CA GLU A 143 4.52 5.44 14.33
C GLU A 143 4.74 6.75 13.55
N ARG A 144 4.84 7.87 14.27
CA ARG A 144 4.96 9.21 13.66
C ARG A 144 6.18 9.36 12.76
N GLU A 145 7.34 8.84 13.15
CA GLU A 145 8.55 8.92 12.34
C GLU A 145 8.37 8.16 11.01
N THR A 146 7.87 6.93 11.10
CA THR A 146 7.60 6.06 9.95
C THR A 146 6.56 6.68 9.01
N THR A 147 5.43 7.15 9.54
CA THR A 147 4.37 7.76 8.73
C THR A 147 4.80 9.09 8.12
N ARG A 148 5.74 9.84 8.74
CA ARG A 148 6.30 11.07 8.18
C ARG A 148 7.12 10.79 6.93
N LYS A 149 7.91 9.72 6.92
CA LYS A 149 8.69 9.33 5.72
C LYS A 149 7.80 8.98 4.54
N TRP A 150 6.71 8.24 4.79
CA TRP A 150 5.75 7.94 3.75
C TRP A 150 4.98 9.16 3.25
N LEU A 151 4.66 10.09 4.14
CA LEU A 151 4.05 11.37 3.79
C LEU A 151 4.99 12.21 2.89
N GLU A 152 6.28 12.32 3.24
CA GLU A 152 7.29 13.00 2.42
C GLU A 152 7.38 12.38 1.01
N ILE A 153 7.34 11.04 0.93
CA ILE A 153 7.35 10.33 -0.35
C ILE A 153 6.12 10.67 -1.20
N TRP A 154 4.93 10.61 -0.60
CA TRP A 154 3.66 10.88 -1.30
C TRP A 154 3.51 12.34 -1.70
N GLN A 155 3.93 13.29 -0.86
CA GLN A 155 3.87 14.73 -1.15
C GLN A 155 4.75 15.12 -2.33
N LYS A 156 5.89 14.46 -2.53
CA LYS A 156 6.73 14.69 -3.73
C LYS A 156 5.99 14.35 -5.04
N VAL A 157 5.01 13.43 -5.00
CA VAL A 157 4.27 12.97 -6.17
C VAL A 157 2.95 13.71 -6.35
N SER A 158 2.14 13.84 -5.29
CA SER A 158 0.81 14.45 -5.38
C SER A 158 0.78 15.95 -5.04
N GLY A 159 1.89 16.52 -4.58
CA GLY A 159 1.97 17.91 -4.13
C GLY A 159 1.21 18.17 -2.83
N TRP A 160 0.82 19.43 -2.62
CA TRP A 160 0.20 19.91 -1.38
C TRP A 160 -1.33 19.91 -1.41
N GLY A 161 -1.93 19.60 -2.56
CA GLY A 161 -3.39 19.65 -2.75
C GLY A 161 -4.16 18.62 -1.93
N PRO A 162 -3.73 17.33 -1.88
CA PRO A 162 -4.42 16.32 -1.08
C PRO A 162 -4.28 16.54 0.43
N THR A 163 -5.27 16.07 1.18
CA THR A 163 -5.21 16.01 2.64
C THR A 163 -4.41 14.78 3.09
N TYR A 164 -3.42 14.98 3.96
CA TYR A 164 -2.62 13.90 4.54
C TYR A 164 -2.94 13.70 6.01
N ALA A 165 -3.41 12.52 6.38
CA ALA A 165 -3.70 12.17 7.77
C ALA A 165 -2.69 11.15 8.30
N GLN A 166 -2.11 11.44 9.47
CA GLN A 166 -1.30 10.49 10.23
C GLN A 166 -2.09 10.04 11.46
N LYS A 167 -2.20 8.73 11.67
CA LYS A 167 -2.87 8.14 12.84
C LYS A 167 -2.03 7.03 13.44
N LEU A 168 -2.10 6.83 14.75
CA LEU A 168 -1.45 5.67 15.39
C LEU A 168 -2.10 4.37 14.92
N THR A 169 -3.43 4.38 14.81
CA THR A 169 -4.26 3.32 14.24
C THR A 169 -5.18 3.91 13.19
N VAL A 170 -5.32 3.23 12.05
CA VAL A 170 -6.32 3.61 11.05
C VAL A 170 -7.56 2.77 11.32
N PRO A 171 -8.67 3.36 11.78
CA PRO A 171 -9.92 2.63 11.87
C PRO A 171 -10.30 2.18 10.45
N LEU A 172 -10.73 0.92 10.30
CA LEU A 172 -11.29 0.48 9.04
C LEU A 172 -12.44 1.41 8.67
N PRO A 173 -12.53 1.83 7.41
CA PRO A 173 -13.70 2.52 6.92
C PRO A 173 -14.99 1.72 7.23
N ASN A 174 -15.83 2.20 8.15
CA ASN A 174 -17.23 1.76 8.43
C ASN A 174 -18.16 1.60 7.19
N TRP A 175 -17.68 1.87 5.97
CA TRP A 175 -18.46 1.85 4.73
C TRP A 175 -18.85 0.43 4.28
N GLN A 176 -18.28 -0.62 4.87
CA GLN A 176 -18.72 -2.00 4.60
C GLN A 176 -20.12 -2.30 5.19
N ASN A 177 -20.62 -1.49 6.13
CA ASN A 177 -21.96 -1.63 6.72
C ASN A 177 -23.04 -0.76 6.05
N THR A 178 -22.71 0.06 5.04
CA THR A 178 -23.67 1.01 4.44
C THR A 178 -24.46 0.45 3.24
N TRP A 179 -24.26 -0.82 2.87
CA TRP A 179 -25.03 -1.49 1.80
C TRP A 179 -26.16 -2.38 2.29
N LYS A 180 -26.78 -2.05 3.44
CA LYS A 180 -28.14 -2.54 3.67
C LYS A 180 -29.04 -1.81 2.69
N THR A 181 -29.38 -2.47 1.59
CA THR A 181 -30.45 -2.05 0.68
C THR A 181 -31.67 -1.64 1.52
N PRO A 182 -32.31 -0.51 1.23
CA PRO A 182 -33.62 -0.22 1.79
C PRO A 182 -34.55 -1.38 1.43
N SER A 183 -35.10 -2.04 2.45
CA SER A 183 -36.26 -2.92 2.32
C SER A 183 -37.47 -2.13 1.85
#